data_AF-A0A1B6ESJ1-F1
#
_entry.id   AF-A0A1B6ESJ1-F1
#
_cell.length_a   1.000
_cell.length_b   1.000
_cell.length_c   1.000
_cell.angle_alpha   90.00
_cell.angle_beta   90.00
_cell.angle_gamma   90.00
#
_symmetry.space_group_name_H-M   'P 1'
#
loop_
_entity.id
_entity.type
_entity.pdbx_description
1 polymer ?
#
loop_
_entity_poly.entity_id
_entity_poly.type
_entity_poly.pdbx_seq_one_letter_code
_entity_poly.pdbx_strand_id
1 'polypeptide(L)'
;SKVSLDAGDAVFVDIIHSAAGYLGQPGPMGHVDFYPNGGSQQPGCDISSFGTCSHRRSALYFIESINSDAEFRAFQCESWQDFQAGLCNNSATLPMGENCPTNASGKYYLVTGQRQPFALVPEEHVKVKKSLLLDLFYDL
;
A
#
# COMPACT_ATOMS: atom_id res chain seq x y z
N SER A 1 6.41 22.07 -19.31
CA SER A 1 7.07 21.71 -18.04
C SER A 1 6.38 20.48 -17.47
N LYS A 2 7.12 19.57 -16.86
CA LYS A 2 6.58 18.43 -16.10
C LYS A 2 6.22 18.91 -14.69
N VAL A 3 5.02 18.57 -14.21
CA VAL A 3 4.43 19.16 -12.97
C VAL A 3 4.14 18.12 -11.90
N SER A 4 4.16 16.83 -12.24
CA SER A 4 3.89 15.72 -11.33
C SER A 4 4.91 14.59 -11.51
N LEU A 5 5.01 13.74 -10.49
CA LEU A 5 5.68 12.45 -10.58
C LEU A 5 5.09 11.63 -11.73
N ASP A 6 5.94 10.95 -12.51
CA ASP A 6 5.54 9.86 -13.39
C ASP A 6 6.64 8.79 -13.50
N ALA A 7 6.34 7.67 -14.14
CA ALA A 7 7.27 6.55 -14.33
C ALA A 7 8.63 6.96 -14.95
N GLY A 8 8.70 8.04 -15.74
CA GLY A 8 9.94 8.53 -16.33
C GLY A 8 10.88 9.29 -15.40
N ASP A 9 10.52 9.55 -14.12
CA ASP A 9 11.37 10.27 -13.17
C ASP A 9 12.50 9.43 -12.56
N ALA A 10 12.42 8.10 -12.67
CA ALA A 10 13.45 7.20 -12.16
C ALA A 10 13.53 5.91 -13.00
N VAL A 11 14.55 5.08 -12.73
CA VAL A 11 14.68 3.74 -13.33
C VAL A 11 13.46 2.87 -12.98
N PHE A 12 12.91 3.07 -11.79
CA PHE A 12 11.71 2.40 -11.32
C PHE A 12 10.97 3.32 -10.34
N VAL A 13 9.65 3.28 -10.38
CA VAL A 13 8.75 4.11 -9.55
C VAL A 13 7.58 3.23 -9.15
N ASP A 14 7.46 2.92 -7.87
CA ASP A 14 6.28 2.31 -7.28
C ASP A 14 5.53 3.32 -6.39
N ILE A 15 4.21 3.19 -6.33
CA ILE A 15 3.34 4.14 -5.64
C ILE A 15 2.37 3.39 -4.74
N ILE A 16 2.19 3.89 -3.51
CA ILE A 16 1.16 3.41 -2.58
C ILE A 16 0.06 4.47 -2.50
N HIS A 17 -1.08 4.20 -3.14
CA HIS A 17 -2.28 5.03 -3.04
C HIS A 17 -3.05 4.63 -1.78
N SER A 18 -3.08 5.48 -0.77
CA SER A 18 -3.85 5.21 0.45
C SER A 18 -4.93 6.26 0.76
N ALA A 19 -4.93 7.40 0.06
CA ALA A 19 -5.88 8.50 0.21
C ALA A 19 -6.30 9.12 -1.14
N ALA A 20 -6.37 8.30 -2.19
CA ALA A 20 -6.79 8.71 -3.54
C ALA A 20 -8.14 9.43 -3.52
N GLY A 21 -8.21 10.60 -4.18
CA GLY A 21 -9.42 11.42 -4.24
C GLY A 21 -9.67 12.32 -3.03
N TYR A 22 -8.84 12.20 -1.98
CA TYR A 22 -8.78 13.14 -0.85
C TYR A 22 -7.48 13.96 -0.93
N LEU A 23 -6.45 13.50 -0.22
CA LEU A 23 -5.13 14.13 -0.16
C LEU A 23 -4.11 13.45 -1.09
N GLY A 24 -4.53 12.42 -1.84
CA GLY A 24 -3.70 11.68 -2.78
C GLY A 24 -4.29 11.67 -4.20
N GLN A 25 -3.40 11.48 -5.18
CA GLN A 25 -3.79 11.38 -6.59
C GLN A 25 -4.49 10.02 -6.86
N PRO A 26 -5.60 10.01 -7.63
CA PRO A 26 -6.34 8.77 -7.90
C PRO A 26 -5.82 7.95 -9.09
N GLY A 27 -5.21 8.58 -10.08
CA GLY A 27 -4.71 7.90 -11.27
C GLY A 27 -3.38 7.20 -11.02
N PRO A 28 -3.05 6.15 -11.80
CA PRO A 28 -1.73 5.54 -11.77
C PRO A 28 -0.67 6.53 -12.26
N MET A 29 0.49 6.54 -11.62
CA MET A 29 1.60 7.44 -11.96
C MET A 29 2.96 6.71 -11.93
N GLY A 30 3.01 5.47 -11.48
CA GLY A 30 4.25 4.68 -11.39
C GLY A 30 4.44 3.73 -12.56
N HIS A 31 5.51 2.95 -12.46
CA HIS A 31 5.59 1.66 -13.11
C HIS A 31 4.61 0.69 -12.42
N VAL A 32 4.58 0.71 -11.09
CA VAL A 32 3.69 -0.09 -10.24
C VAL A 32 2.86 0.83 -9.36
N ASP A 33 1.55 0.63 -9.33
CA ASP A 33 0.63 1.39 -8.50
C ASP A 33 -0.15 0.44 -7.59
N PHE A 34 0.09 0.54 -6.28
CA PHE A 34 -0.59 -0.25 -5.26
C PHE A 34 -1.78 0.51 -4.67
N TYR A 35 -2.92 -0.18 -4.57
CA TYR A 35 -4.17 0.35 -4.03
C TYR A 35 -4.67 -0.50 -2.85
N PRO A 36 -4.02 -0.41 -1.67
CA PRO A 36 -4.49 -1.07 -0.46
C PRO A 36 -5.92 -0.63 -0.14
N ASN A 37 -6.81 -1.61 0.04
CA ASN A 37 -8.23 -1.40 0.35
C ASN A 37 -8.95 -0.50 -0.68
N GLY A 38 -8.57 -0.59 -1.95
CA GLY A 38 -9.08 0.27 -3.04
C GLY A 38 -8.43 1.66 -3.11
N GLY A 39 -7.49 1.95 -2.19
CA GLY A 39 -6.56 3.07 -2.26
C GLY A 39 -7.06 4.45 -1.82
N SER A 40 -8.29 4.55 -1.32
CA SER A 40 -8.91 5.83 -0.91
C SER A 40 -9.16 5.92 0.60
N GLN A 41 -10.03 5.07 1.16
CA GLN A 41 -10.34 5.06 2.59
C GLN A 41 -9.76 3.81 3.24
N GLN A 42 -8.90 3.99 4.24
CA GLN A 42 -8.22 2.86 4.88
C GLN A 42 -9.00 2.34 6.11
N PRO A 43 -8.96 1.03 6.40
CA PRO A 43 -9.57 0.48 7.60
C PRO A 43 -9.03 1.12 8.88
N GLY A 44 -9.92 1.40 9.83
CA GLY A 44 -9.59 2.06 11.10
C GLY A 44 -9.41 3.58 11.03
N CYS A 45 -9.54 4.19 9.85
CA CYS A 45 -9.53 5.65 9.70
C CYS A 45 -10.96 6.21 9.68
N ASP A 46 -11.20 7.26 10.46
CA ASP A 46 -12.48 7.99 10.45
C ASP A 46 -12.57 8.92 9.22
N ILE A 47 -13.75 8.97 8.61
CA ILE A 47 -14.11 9.87 7.51
C ILE A 47 -14.01 11.33 7.94
N SER A 48 -14.26 11.63 9.23
CA SER A 48 -14.13 12.98 9.80
C SER A 48 -12.72 13.56 9.71
N SER A 49 -11.70 12.71 9.49
CA SER A 49 -10.30 13.13 9.32
C SER A 49 -9.99 13.76 7.96
N PHE A 50 -10.98 13.90 7.07
CA PHE A 50 -10.83 14.41 5.71
C PHE A 50 -9.68 13.72 4.94
N GLY A 51 -9.53 12.41 5.14
CA GLY A 51 -8.49 11.60 4.52
C GLY A 51 -7.11 11.70 5.18
N THR A 52 -6.91 12.48 6.25
CA THR A 52 -5.60 12.64 6.91
C THR A 52 -5.07 11.33 7.49
N CYS A 53 -5.92 10.54 8.13
CA CYS A 53 -5.52 9.22 8.64
C CYS A 53 -5.13 8.29 7.50
N SER A 54 -5.98 8.19 6.46
CA SER A 54 -5.74 7.39 5.27
C SER A 54 -4.47 7.85 4.53
N HIS A 55 -4.16 9.15 4.53
CA HIS A 55 -2.98 9.72 3.87
C HIS A 55 -1.68 9.27 4.54
N ARG A 56 -1.68 9.15 5.87
CA ARG A 56 -0.51 8.66 6.63
C ARG A 56 -0.27 7.16 6.46
N ARG A 57 -1.27 6.39 6.03
CA ARG A 57 -1.16 4.93 5.91
C ARG A 57 -0.13 4.47 4.88
N SER A 58 0.10 5.21 3.80
CA SER A 58 1.13 4.87 2.81
C SER A 58 2.52 4.72 3.47
N ALA A 59 2.91 5.71 4.28
CA ALA A 59 4.16 5.68 5.03
C ALA A 59 4.19 4.54 6.06
N LEU A 60 3.09 4.32 6.78
CA LEU A 60 3.01 3.26 7.79
C LEU A 60 3.10 1.86 7.18
N TYR A 61 2.46 1.62 6.02
CA TYR A 61 2.58 0.36 5.30
C TYR A 61 4.01 0.16 4.77
N PHE A 62 4.64 1.20 4.24
CA PHE A 62 6.03 1.13 3.79
C PHE A 62 6.98 0.80 4.96
N ILE A 63 6.83 1.46 6.10
CA ILE A 63 7.61 1.17 7.32
C ILE A 63 7.42 -0.30 7.76
N GLU A 64 6.19 -0.80 7.76
CA GLU A 64 5.93 -2.19 8.13
C GLU A 64 6.54 -3.18 7.13
N SER A 65 6.54 -2.87 5.83
CA SER A 65 7.15 -3.72 4.79
C SER A 65 8.65 -3.94 4.98
N ILE A 66 9.33 -3.03 5.67
CA ILE A 66 10.76 -3.13 6.03
C ILE A 66 10.95 -3.94 7.32
N ASN A 67 10.08 -3.69 8.31
CA ASN A 67 10.28 -4.14 9.70
C ASN A 67 9.50 -5.41 10.07
N SER A 68 8.79 -6.02 9.13
CA SER A 68 8.01 -7.24 9.33
C SER A 68 8.48 -8.34 8.38
N ASP A 69 8.39 -9.58 8.83
CA ASP A 69 8.51 -10.74 7.93
C ASP A 69 7.19 -10.99 7.15
N ALA A 70 6.12 -10.23 7.44
CA ALA A 70 4.86 -10.30 6.71
C ALA A 70 4.94 -9.52 5.39
N GLU A 71 4.57 -10.18 4.29
CA GLU A 71 4.46 -9.54 2.98
C GLU A 71 3.09 -8.90 2.80
N PHE A 72 3.08 -7.64 2.36
CA PHE A 72 1.89 -7.01 1.80
C PHE A 72 1.62 -7.56 0.40
N ARG A 73 1.16 -8.81 0.32
CA ARG A 73 0.92 -9.50 -0.94
C ARG A 73 -0.22 -8.84 -1.72
N ALA A 74 0.12 -8.23 -2.85
CA ALA A 74 -0.83 -7.58 -3.74
C ALA A 74 -0.98 -8.35 -5.04
N PHE A 75 -2.20 -8.36 -5.58
CA PHE A 75 -2.58 -9.07 -6.80
C PHE A 75 -2.72 -8.08 -7.95
N GLN A 76 -2.09 -8.38 -9.08
CA GLN A 76 -2.25 -7.59 -10.29
C GLN A 76 -3.71 -7.65 -10.75
N CYS A 77 -4.36 -6.52 -10.94
CA CYS A 77 -5.76 -6.49 -11.35
C CYS A 77 -6.05 -5.22 -12.18
N GLU A 78 -7.14 -5.23 -12.95
CA GLU A 78 -7.54 -4.03 -13.69
C GLU A 78 -8.26 -3.01 -12.80
N SER A 79 -9.06 -3.49 -11.85
CA SER A 79 -9.82 -2.62 -10.96
C SER A 79 -9.94 -3.22 -9.56
N TRP A 80 -10.28 -2.36 -8.60
CA TRP A 80 -10.65 -2.81 -7.26
C TRP A 80 -11.86 -3.74 -7.29
N GLN A 81 -12.83 -3.50 -8.18
CA GLN A 81 -14.03 -4.32 -8.34
C GLN A 81 -13.68 -5.73 -8.81
N ASP A 82 -12.77 -5.87 -9.78
CA ASP A 82 -12.31 -7.18 -10.25
C ASP A 82 -11.56 -7.94 -9.17
N PHE A 83 -10.78 -7.22 -8.37
CA PHE A 83 -10.09 -7.78 -7.20
C PHE A 83 -11.08 -8.29 -6.16
N GLN A 84 -12.10 -7.50 -5.81
CA GLN A 84 -13.15 -7.92 -4.88
C GLN A 84 -13.98 -9.10 -5.41
N ALA A 85 -14.18 -9.18 -6.72
CA ALA A 85 -14.85 -10.31 -7.37
C ALA A 85 -13.96 -11.56 -7.51
N GLY A 86 -12.69 -11.49 -7.09
CA GLY A 86 -11.74 -12.61 -7.16
C GLY A 86 -11.27 -12.95 -8.58
N LEU A 87 -11.49 -12.07 -9.55
CA LEU A 87 -11.19 -12.32 -10.96
C LEU A 87 -9.68 -12.38 -11.24
N CYS A 88 -8.86 -11.83 -10.34
CA CYS A 88 -7.40 -11.85 -10.43
C CYS A 88 -6.72 -12.76 -9.38
N ASN A 89 -7.42 -13.73 -8.79
CA ASN A 89 -6.82 -14.65 -7.81
C ASN A 89 -5.64 -15.47 -8.35
N ASN A 90 -5.58 -15.66 -9.68
CA ASN A 90 -4.49 -16.38 -10.37
C ASN A 90 -3.50 -15.43 -11.08
N SER A 91 -3.57 -14.12 -10.82
CA SER A 91 -2.66 -13.15 -11.45
C SER A 91 -1.30 -13.11 -10.76
N ALA A 92 -0.37 -12.36 -11.35
CA ALA A 92 0.92 -12.09 -10.73
C ALA A 92 0.72 -11.40 -9.37
N THR A 93 1.54 -11.80 -8.39
CA THR A 93 1.54 -11.17 -7.06
C THR A 93 2.88 -10.54 -6.76
N LEU A 94 2.87 -9.38 -6.11
CA LEU A 94 4.07 -8.67 -5.67
C LEU A 94 3.94 -8.24 -4.20
N PRO A 95 5.04 -8.14 -3.46
CA PRO A 95 5.05 -7.43 -2.18
C PRO A 95 4.94 -5.93 -2.42
N MET A 96 3.98 -5.27 -1.78
CA MET A 96 3.92 -3.81 -1.70
C MET A 96 4.99 -3.29 -0.72
N GLY A 97 5.69 -2.22 -1.09
CA GLY A 97 6.72 -1.59 -0.27
C GLY A 97 8.14 -1.96 -0.68
N GLU A 98 9.06 -2.04 0.30
CA GLU A 98 10.52 -2.14 0.09
C GLU A 98 10.95 -3.20 -0.92
N ASN A 99 10.32 -4.38 -0.89
CA ASN A 99 10.73 -5.53 -1.71
C ASN A 99 10.05 -5.57 -3.09
N CYS A 100 9.44 -4.47 -3.56
CA CYS A 100 8.80 -4.41 -4.86
C CYS A 100 9.83 -4.64 -6.00
N PRO A 101 9.64 -5.65 -6.88
CA PRO A 101 10.56 -5.91 -7.97
C PRO A 101 10.59 -4.78 -8.99
N THR A 102 11.79 -4.28 -9.32
CA THR A 102 11.97 -3.12 -10.21
C THR A 102 11.72 -3.39 -11.69
N ASN A 103 11.41 -4.64 -12.07
CA ASN A 103 11.03 -5.03 -13.43
C ASN A 103 9.51 -5.26 -13.58
N ALA A 104 8.74 -4.95 -12.55
CA ALA A 104 7.29 -5.10 -12.55
C ALA A 104 6.59 -3.88 -13.15
N SER A 105 5.33 -4.08 -13.55
CA SER A 105 4.45 -2.99 -13.96
C SER A 105 2.97 -3.31 -13.72
N GLY A 106 2.15 -2.27 -13.59
CA GLY A 106 0.69 -2.35 -13.55
C GLY A 106 0.07 -1.98 -12.21
N LYS A 107 -1.24 -2.19 -12.10
CA LYS A 107 -2.02 -1.88 -10.89
C LYS A 107 -2.15 -3.14 -10.03
N TYR A 108 -1.92 -2.96 -8.73
CA TYR A 108 -1.95 -4.05 -7.76
C TYR A 108 -2.88 -3.70 -6.59
N TYR A 109 -3.66 -4.68 -6.16
CA TYR A 109 -4.66 -4.50 -5.11
C TYR A 109 -4.45 -5.52 -4.00
N LEU A 110 -4.74 -5.10 -2.78
CA LEU A 110 -4.60 -5.90 -1.57
C LEU A 110 -5.55 -5.39 -0.49
N VAL A 111 -5.79 -6.23 0.50
CA VAL A 111 -6.47 -5.86 1.74
C VAL A 111 -5.46 -5.75 2.88
N THR A 112 -5.69 -4.80 3.79
CA THR A 112 -4.88 -4.65 5.01
C THR A 112 -5.77 -4.57 6.24
N GLY A 113 -5.19 -4.82 7.41
CA GLY A 113 -5.85 -4.65 8.69
C GLY A 113 -6.08 -3.19 9.07
N GLN A 114 -6.90 -2.99 10.10
CA GLN A 114 -7.22 -1.68 10.68
C GLN A 114 -6.16 -1.18 11.70
N ARG A 115 -5.29 -2.06 12.18
CA ARG A 115 -4.24 -1.79 13.19
C ARG A 115 -2.95 -2.51 12.80
N GLN A 116 -1.83 -2.07 13.36
CA GLN A 116 -0.55 -2.77 13.21
C GLN A 116 -0.58 -4.14 13.92
N PRO A 117 0.08 -5.17 13.38
CA PRO A 117 0.59 -5.23 12.00
C PRO A 117 -0.57 -5.19 10.98
N PHE A 118 -0.45 -4.33 9.97
CA PHE A 118 -1.46 -4.13 8.92
C PHE A 118 -1.45 -5.25 7.88
N ALA A 119 -0.29 -5.88 7.62
CA ALA A 119 -0.21 -6.99 6.70
C ALA A 119 -1.08 -8.15 7.22
N LEU A 120 -1.99 -8.66 6.37
CA LEU A 120 -2.84 -9.78 6.71
C LEU A 120 -2.12 -11.07 6.34
N VAL A 121 -1.74 -11.84 7.35
CA VAL A 121 -1.20 -13.21 7.18
C VAL A 121 -2.10 -14.22 7.90
N PRO A 122 -2.14 -15.49 7.47
CA PRO A 122 -2.71 -16.57 8.28
C PRO A 122 -2.02 -16.57 9.66
N GLU A 123 -2.80 -16.64 10.74
CA GLU A 123 -2.51 -16.16 12.11
C GLU A 123 -1.18 -16.57 12.81
N GLU A 124 -0.30 -17.40 12.26
CA GLU A 124 0.78 -18.01 13.05
C GLU A 124 2.20 -17.41 12.92
N HIS A 125 2.47 -16.40 12.09
CA HIS A 125 3.87 -16.08 11.72
C HIS A 125 4.31 -14.62 11.61
N VAL A 126 3.59 -13.61 12.15
CA VAL A 126 4.12 -12.23 12.13
C VAL A 126 5.17 -12.02 13.22
N LYS A 127 6.45 -12.02 12.85
CA LYS A 127 7.52 -11.49 13.70
C LYS A 127 7.77 -10.04 13.33
N VAL A 128 7.42 -9.12 14.21
CA VAL A 128 7.81 -7.71 14.09
C VAL A 128 9.26 -7.58 14.55
N LYS A 129 10.14 -7.13 13.66
CA LYS A 129 11.50 -6.73 14.03
C LYS A 129 11.37 -5.39 14.74
N LYS A 130 11.61 -5.39 16.06
CA LYS A 130 11.47 -4.19 16.88
C LYS A 130 12.51 -3.15 16.42
N SER A 131 12.04 -2.16 15.65
CA SER A 131 12.82 -0.99 15.24
C SER A 131 12.56 0.15 16.23
N LEU A 132 13.64 0.83 16.63
CA LEU A 132 13.67 1.97 17.56
C LEU A 132 12.81 3.18 17.12
N LEU A 133 12.23 3.16 15.92
CA LEU A 133 11.39 4.24 15.39
C LEU A 133 9.92 4.19 15.85
N LEU A 134 9.45 3.06 16.39
CA LEU A 134 8.05 2.90 16.84
C LEU A 134 7.75 3.62 18.16
N ASP A 135 8.76 3.86 19.01
CA ASP A 135 8.56 4.55 20.29
C ASP A 135 8.35 6.08 20.11
N LEU A 136 8.53 6.64 18.92
CA LEU A 136 8.33 8.07 18.64
C LEU A 136 6.94 8.42 18.09
N PHE A 137 6.14 7.43 17.68
CA PHE A 137 4.81 7.65 17.08
C PHE A 137 3.64 7.17 17.94
N TYR A 138 3.89 6.45 19.04
CA TYR A 138 2.86 6.04 19.99
C TYR A 138 2.56 7.09 21.08
N ASP A 139 3.37 8.15 21.17
CA ASP A 139 3.21 9.27 22.13
C ASP A 139 2.63 10.56 21.51
N LEU A 140 1.96 10.49 20.34
CA LEU A 140 1.24 11.63 19.74
C LEU A 140 -0.18 11.26 19.26
#